data_AF-A0A0F7KY66-F1
#
_entry.id   AF-A0A0F7KY66-F1
#
_cell.length_a   1.000
_cell.length_b   1.000
_cell.length_c   1.000
_cell.angle_alpha   90.00
_cell.angle_beta   90.00
_cell.angle_gamma   90.00
#
_symmetry.space_group_name_H-M   'P 1'
#
loop_
_entity.id
_entity.type
_entity.pdbx_description
1 polymer ?
#
loop_
_entity_poly.entity_id
_entity_poly.type
_entity_poly.pdbx_seq_one_letter_code
_entity_poly.pdbx_strand_id
1 'polypeptide(L)'
;MSDRAFIAQIEGYGLTTAEIYYFLPDHPSLVQLFAWQEYDAAPDFPVLFGFLDHWRREIEAEIQSVRIAHEQLIRPAEWQAVDGVISLD
;
A
#
# COMPACT_ATOMS: atom_id res chain seq x y z
N MET A 1 -3.52 -19.49 18.47
CA MET A 1 -2.85 -19.32 17.17
C MET A 1 -2.09 -18.02 17.27
N SER A 2 -0.78 -18.02 17.04
CA SER A 2 -0.04 -16.75 16.99
C SER A 2 -0.53 -15.95 15.79
N ASP A 3 -0.84 -14.68 16.00
CA ASP A 3 -1.25 -13.78 14.93
C ASP A 3 -0.06 -13.58 13.97
N ARG A 4 -0.26 -13.92 12.69
CA ARG A 4 0.79 -13.91 11.66
C ARG A 4 1.25 -12.47 11.38
N ALA A 5 0.34 -11.52 11.50
CA ALA A 5 0.60 -10.09 11.42
C ALA A 5 1.53 -9.64 12.57
N PHE A 6 1.25 -10.12 13.78
CA PHE A 6 2.08 -9.80 14.95
C PHE A 6 3.49 -10.37 14.85
N ILE A 7 3.65 -11.58 14.29
CA ILE A 7 4.97 -12.16 14.02
C ILE A 7 5.75 -11.28 13.03
N ALA A 8 5.13 -10.87 11.92
CA ALA A 8 5.76 -10.00 10.93
C ALA A 8 6.20 -8.65 11.55
N GLN A 9 5.35 -8.06 12.40
CA GLN A 9 5.70 -6.86 13.16
C GLN A 9 6.95 -7.04 14.02
N ILE A 10 7.03 -8.12 14.80
CA ILE A 10 8.22 -8.44 15.62
C ILE A 10 9.47 -8.62 14.74
N GLU A 11 9.33 -9.16 13.54
CA GLU A 11 10.42 -9.35 12.58
C GLU A 11 10.85 -8.03 11.89
N GLY A 12 10.22 -6.90 12.23
CA GLY A 12 10.56 -5.57 11.73
C GLY A 12 9.75 -5.12 10.51
N TYR A 13 8.71 -5.88 10.13
CA TYR A 13 7.81 -5.47 9.05
C TYR A 13 6.75 -4.51 9.58
N GLY A 14 6.49 -3.45 8.83
CA GLY A 14 5.40 -2.51 9.11
C GLY A 14 4.23 -2.74 8.15
N LEU A 15 3.01 -2.43 8.61
CA LEU A 15 1.87 -2.39 7.71
C LEU A 15 2.11 -1.28 6.67
N THR A 16 2.07 -1.66 5.40
CA THR A 16 2.35 -0.79 4.26
C THR A 16 1.11 -0.70 3.41
N THR A 17 0.64 0.51 3.15
CA THR A 17 -0.42 0.80 2.19
C THR A 17 0.21 1.46 0.96
N ALA A 18 -0.07 0.94 -0.22
CA ALA A 18 0.31 1.54 -1.49
C ALA A 18 -0.95 1.89 -2.29
N GLU A 19 -1.07 3.17 -2.65
CA GLU A 19 -2.06 3.65 -3.61
C GLU A 19 -1.43 3.63 -5.00
N ILE A 20 -1.89 2.71 -5.85
CA ILE A 20 -1.35 2.52 -7.21
C ILE A 20 -2.32 3.14 -8.20
N TYR A 21 -1.90 4.24 -8.82
CA TYR A 21 -2.66 4.92 -9.86
C TYR A 21 -2.22 4.41 -11.23
N TYR A 22 -3.16 4.01 -12.07
CA TYR A 22 -2.88 3.48 -13.40
C TYR A 22 -3.91 3.93 -14.43
N PHE A 23 -3.52 3.90 -15.70
CA PHE A 23 -4.40 4.19 -16.83
C PHE A 23 -5.07 2.93 -17.34
N LEU A 24 -6.37 3.02 -17.65
CA LEU A 24 -7.06 1.91 -18.31
C LEU A 24 -6.60 1.82 -19.77
N PRO A 25 -6.21 0.64 -20.29
CA PRO A 25 -5.61 0.53 -21.62
C PRO A 25 -6.52 1.03 -22.74
N ASP A 26 -7.81 0.68 -22.65
CA ASP A 26 -8.82 1.08 -23.63
C ASP A 26 -9.31 2.53 -23.43
N HIS A 27 -9.01 3.14 -22.29
CA HIS A 27 -9.46 4.48 -21.92
C HIS A 27 -8.37 5.25 -21.16
N PRO A 28 -7.30 5.71 -21.83
CA PRO A 28 -6.13 6.31 -21.18
C PRO A 28 -6.41 7.67 -20.51
N SER A 29 -7.57 8.29 -20.77
CA SER A 29 -8.03 9.46 -20.03
C SER A 29 -8.59 9.14 -18.64
N LEU A 30 -8.84 7.86 -18.34
CA LEU A 30 -9.36 7.39 -17.06
C LEU A 30 -8.22 6.90 -16.17
N VAL A 31 -8.06 7.53 -15.01
CA VAL A 31 -7.16 7.07 -13.95
C VAL A 31 -7.96 6.22 -12.96
N GLN A 32 -7.46 5.03 -12.66
CA GLN A 32 -7.99 4.16 -11.61
C GLN A 32 -7.01 4.07 -10.45
N LEU A 33 -7.54 3.79 -9.26
CA LEU A 33 -6.78 3.58 -8.03
C LEU A 33 -6.94 2.13 -7.58
N PHE A 34 -5.82 1.44 -7.40
CA PHE A 34 -5.75 0.15 -6.71
C PHE A 34 -5.11 0.36 -5.33
N ALA A 35 -5.89 0.14 -4.27
CA ALA A 35 -5.40 0.19 -2.89
C ALA A 35 -4.84 -1.18 -2.51
N TRP A 36 -3.53 -1.23 -2.31
CA TRP A 36 -2.80 -2.43 -1.90
C TRP A 36 -2.34 -2.27 -0.45
N GLN A 37 -2.43 -3.33 0.35
CA GLN A 37 -1.98 -3.28 1.73
C GLN A 37 -1.39 -4.62 2.16
N GLU A 38 -0.11 -4.61 2.56
CA GLU A 38 0.55 -5.76 3.17
C GLU A 38 1.65 -5.36 4.15
N TYR A 39 2.13 -6.33 4.92
CA TYR A 39 3.35 -6.18 5.73
C TYR A 39 4.58 -6.13 4.83
N ASP A 40 5.39 -5.08 4.98
CA ASP A 40 6.60 -4.89 4.18
C ASP A 40 7.75 -4.31 5.01
N ALA A 41 8.97 -4.48 4.52
CA ALA A 41 10.19 -4.03 5.18
C ALA A 41 10.65 -2.68 4.59
N ALA A 42 10.40 -1.58 5.29
CA ALA A 42 10.94 -0.28 4.92
C ALA A 42 12.46 -0.18 5.21
N PRO A 43 13.22 0.62 4.45
CA PRO A 43 12.80 1.48 3.34
C PRO A 43 12.77 0.78 1.97
N ASP A 44 13.11 -0.51 1.91
CA ASP A 44 13.34 -1.22 0.65
C ASP A 44 12.07 -1.78 0.02
N PHE A 45 10.98 -1.95 0.78
CA PHE A 45 9.67 -2.42 0.34
C PHE A 45 9.71 -3.62 -0.65
N PRO A 46 10.41 -4.71 -0.31
CA PRO A 46 10.59 -5.85 -1.22
C PRO A 46 9.27 -6.49 -1.65
N VAL A 47 8.24 -6.50 -0.81
CA VAL A 47 6.94 -7.11 -1.14
C VAL A 47 6.20 -6.25 -2.16
N LEU A 48 6.13 -4.94 -1.93
CA LEU A 48 5.51 -3.98 -2.85
C LEU A 48 6.23 -3.98 -4.20
N PHE A 49 7.56 -3.93 -4.24
CA PHE A 49 8.27 -3.94 -5.52
C PHE A 49 8.11 -5.27 -6.27
N GLY A 50 8.08 -6.40 -5.56
CA GLY A 50 7.72 -7.68 -6.16
C GLY A 50 6.32 -7.68 -6.78
N PHE A 51 5.35 -7.06 -6.10
CA PHE A 51 4.00 -6.88 -6.63
C PHE A 51 3.98 -5.96 -7.87
N LEU A 52 4.69 -4.84 -7.84
CA LEU A 52 4.76 -3.91 -8.98
C LEU A 52 5.45 -4.53 -10.19
N ASP A 53 6.47 -5.38 -9.98
CA ASP A 53 7.11 -6.13 -11.05
C ASP A 53 6.18 -7.20 -11.63
N HIS A 54 5.39 -7.87 -10.79
CA HIS A 54 4.33 -8.75 -11.25
C HIS A 54 3.27 -7.99 -12.08
N TRP A 55 2.81 -6.84 -11.58
CA TRP A 55 1.86 -5.98 -12.29
C TRP A 55 2.36 -5.63 -13.69
N ARG A 56 3.59 -5.13 -13.81
CA ARG A 56 4.20 -4.76 -15.10
C ARG A 56 4.31 -5.92 -16.08
N ARG A 57 4.40 -7.16 -15.58
CA ARG A 57 4.53 -8.36 -16.41
C ARG A 57 3.18 -8.92 -16.86
N GLU A 58 2.17 -8.90 -15.99
CA GLU A 58 0.93 -9.65 -16.19
C GLU A 58 -0.29 -8.75 -16.47
N ILE A 59 -0.22 -7.46 -16.15
CA ILE A 59 -1.34 -6.52 -16.29
C ILE A 59 -1.01 -5.54 -17.41
N GLU A 60 -1.87 -5.49 -18.43
CA GLU A 60 -1.72 -4.60 -19.59
C GLU A 60 -2.00 -3.11 -19.28
N ALA A 61 -1.91 -2.68 -18.02
CA ALA A 61 -2.24 -1.32 -17.58
C ALA A 61 -1.01 -0.58 -17.06
N GLU A 62 -0.76 0.60 -17.63
CA GLU A 62 0.40 1.43 -17.28
C GLU A 62 0.20 2.11 -15.91
N ILE A 63 1.14 1.87 -15.00
CA ILE A 63 1.19 2.55 -13.71
C ILE A 63 1.66 3.99 -13.92
N GLN A 64 0.83 4.94 -13.51
CA GLN A 64 1.10 6.37 -13.57
C GLN A 64 1.86 6.86 -12.32
N SER A 65 1.45 6.42 -11.13
CA SER A 65 2.15 6.75 -9.89
C SER A 65 1.83 5.76 -8.78
N VAL A 66 2.71 5.70 -7.78
CA VAL A 66 2.51 4.92 -6.55
C VAL A 66 2.76 5.85 -5.36
N ARG A 67 1.82 5.92 -4.42
CA ARG A 67 2.00 6.59 -3.14
C ARG A 67 2.10 5.54 -2.04
N ILE A 68 3.09 5.66 -1.17
CA ILE A 68 3.36 4.70 -0.11
C ILE A 68 3.14 5.38 1.23
N ALA A 69 2.27 4.79 2.04
CA ALA A 69 2.16 5.07 3.46
C ALA A 69 2.62 3.83 4.22
N HIS A 70 3.56 4.02 5.16
CA HIS A 70 4.15 2.90 5.90
C HIS A 70 4.34 3.29 7.36
N GLU A 71 3.95 2.38 8.26
CA GLU A 71 4.16 2.53 9.70
C GLU A 71 5.47 1.84 10.12
N GLN A 72 6.55 2.63 10.23
CA GLN A 72 7.91 2.12 10.54
C GLN A 72 8.10 1.66 12.00
N LEU A 73 7.25 2.10 12.91
CA LEU A 73 7.35 1.80 14.33
C LEU A 73 6.25 0.81 14.70
N ILE A 74 6.61 -0.30 15.34
CA ILE A 74 5.64 -1.14 16.03
C ILE A 74 5.05 -0.28 17.15
N ARG A 75 3.82 0.18 16.95
CA ARG A 75 3.05 0.89 17.96
C ARG A 75 1.82 0.05 18.30
N PRO A 76 1.31 0.12 19.54
CA PRO A 76 -0.02 -0.39 19.82
C PRO A 76 -1.01 0.21 18.83
N ALA A 77 -2.06 -0.53 18.46
CA ALA A 77 -3.16 0.05 17.70
C ALA A 77 -3.74 1.23 18.48
N GLU A 78 -3.52 2.45 18.00
CA GLU A 78 -4.03 3.67 18.62
C GLU A 78 -5.41 3.99 18.00
N TRP A 79 -6.43 4.06 18.84
CA TRP A 79 -7.72 4.61 18.43
C TRP A 79 -7.67 6.12 18.64
N GLN A 80 -7.82 6.88 17.55
CA GLN A 80 -7.96 8.32 17.61
C GLN A 80 -9.41 8.70 17.32
N ALA A 81 -10.08 9.31 18.30
CA ALA A 81 -11.32 10.03 18.05
C ALA A 81 -10.99 11.21 17.13
N VAL A 82 -11.49 11.20 15.90
CA VAL A 82 -11.43 12.36 15.03
C VAL A 82 -12.70 13.18 15.25
N ASP A 83 -12.54 14.43 15.70
CA ASP A 83 -13.65 15.35 15.97
C ASP A 83 -14.40 15.75 14.68
N GLY A 84 -13.82 15.48 13.52
CA GLY A 84 -14.43 15.65 12.21
C GLY A 84 -13.47 15.26 11.09
N VAL A 85 -14.03 14.79 9.98
CA VAL A 85 -13.30 14.55 8.73
C VAL A 85 -13.51 15.76 7.83
N ILE A 86 -12.44 16.44 7.43
CA ILE A 86 -12.50 17.54 6.47
C ILE A 86 -12.09 16.99 5.11
N SER A 87 -13.05 16.86 4.20
CA SER A 87 -12.78 16.61 2.78
C SER A 87 -12.54 17.94 2.09
N LEU A 88 -11.43 18.06 1.36
CA LEU A 88 -11.17 19.19 0.47
C LEU A 88 -11.57 18.74 -0.94
N ASP A 89 -12.69 19.30 -1.43
CA ASP A 89 -13.15 19.17 -2.82
C ASP A 89 -12.46 20.18 -3.74
#